data_AF-A0A2J6GYZ4-F1
#
_entry.id   AF-A0A2J6GYZ4-F1
#
_cell.length_a   1.000
_cell.length_b   1.000
_cell.length_c   1.000
_cell.angle_alpha   90.00
_cell.angle_beta   90.00
_cell.angle_gamma   90.00
#
_symmetry.space_group_name_H-M   'P 1'
#
loop_
_entity.id
_entity.type
_entity.pdbx_description
1 polymer ?
#
loop_
_entity_poly.entity_id
_entity_poly.type
_entity_poly.pdbx_seq_one_letter_code
_entity_poly.pdbx_strand_id
1 'polypeptide(L)'
;MINILFKNKLKNTKKKKNKMITQIISLIIVILFVILLFYIVKNVFVLIINSIVGFFALYGVNLFLSDPIPINFWSIIIVAVGGVFGLIIELILHFLGWAF
;
A
#
# COMPACT_ATOMS: atom_id res chain seq x y z
N MET A 1 -34.43 38.76 -4.09
CA MET A 1 -34.35 37.74 -3.01
C MET A 1 -34.48 36.30 -3.51
N ILE A 2 -35.44 35.98 -4.40
CA ILE A 2 -35.72 34.61 -4.89
C ILE A 2 -34.54 33.95 -5.64
N ASN A 3 -33.78 34.72 -6.45
CA ASN A 3 -32.67 34.18 -7.24
C ASN A 3 -31.49 33.65 -6.36
N ILE A 4 -31.30 34.23 -5.16
CA ILE A 4 -30.25 33.83 -4.21
C ILE A 4 -30.63 32.48 -3.55
N LEU A 5 -31.89 32.32 -3.17
CA LEU A 5 -32.41 31.07 -2.59
C LEU A 5 -32.27 29.91 -3.59
N PHE A 6 -32.54 30.16 -4.87
CA PHE A 6 -32.39 29.15 -5.92
C PHE A 6 -30.93 28.71 -6.12
N LYS A 7 -29.99 29.67 -6.19
CA LYS A 7 -28.54 29.37 -6.25
C LYS A 7 -28.05 28.56 -5.04
N ASN A 8 -28.51 28.89 -3.84
CA ASN A 8 -28.13 28.16 -2.62
C ASN A 8 -28.67 26.73 -2.61
N LYS A 9 -29.91 26.51 -3.07
CA LYS A 9 -30.48 25.17 -3.22
C LYS A 9 -29.67 24.32 -4.21
N LEU A 10 -29.31 24.88 -5.36
CA LEU A 10 -28.46 24.21 -6.37
C LEU A 10 -27.04 23.91 -5.85
N LYS A 11 -26.44 24.81 -5.07
CA LYS A 11 -25.13 24.58 -4.45
C LYS A 11 -25.19 23.45 -3.43
N ASN A 12 -26.24 23.39 -2.61
CA ASN A 12 -26.44 22.33 -1.63
C ASN A 12 -26.74 20.97 -2.28
N THR A 13 -27.51 20.90 -3.36
CA THR A 13 -27.74 19.64 -4.09
C THR A 13 -26.47 19.14 -4.77
N LYS A 14 -25.68 20.02 -5.40
CA LYS A 14 -24.35 19.67 -5.95
C LYS A 14 -23.39 19.19 -4.85
N LYS A 15 -23.34 19.88 -3.71
CA LYS A 15 -22.49 19.47 -2.57
C LYS A 15 -22.91 18.12 -2.01
N LYS A 16 -24.21 17.86 -1.87
CA LYS A 16 -24.75 16.56 -1.45
C LYS A 16 -24.38 15.46 -2.45
N LYS A 17 -24.54 15.72 -3.75
CA LYS A 17 -24.15 14.78 -4.83
C LYS A 17 -22.65 14.45 -4.78
N ASN A 18 -21.78 15.46 -4.68
CA ASN A 18 -20.34 15.25 -4.58
C ASN A 18 -19.97 14.42 -3.35
N LYS A 19 -20.60 14.69 -2.19
CA LYS A 19 -20.38 13.92 -0.97
C LYS A 19 -20.75 12.43 -1.15
N MET A 20 -21.86 12.13 -1.81
CA MET A 20 -22.24 10.73 -2.11
C MET A 20 -21.27 10.06 -3.10
N ILE A 21 -20.80 10.78 -4.13
CA ILE A 21 -19.82 10.25 -5.08
C ILE A 21 -18.50 9.92 -4.38
N THR A 22 -18.00 10.80 -3.51
CA THR A 22 -16.76 10.54 -2.74
C THR A 22 -16.89 9.32 -1.84
N GLN A 23 -18.03 9.13 -1.19
CA GLN A 23 -18.29 7.94 -0.35
C GLN A 23 -18.28 6.65 -1.18
N ILE A 24 -18.91 6.65 -2.36
CA ILE A 24 -18.93 5.49 -3.26
C ILE A 24 -17.53 5.16 -3.77
N ILE A 25 -16.75 6.16 -4.20
CA ILE A 25 -15.37 5.97 -4.66
C ILE A 25 -14.49 5.40 -3.54
N SER A 26 -14.60 5.96 -2.33
CA SER A 26 -13.87 5.45 -1.16
C SER A 26 -14.21 3.99 -0.88
N LEU A 27 -15.48 3.60 -0.95
CA LEU A 27 -15.90 2.22 -0.76
C LEU A 27 -15.31 1.28 -1.81
N ILE A 28 -15.34 1.68 -3.09
CA ILE A 28 -14.79 0.89 -4.20
C ILE A 28 -13.29 0.67 -4.00
N ILE A 29 -12.54 1.70 -3.59
CA ILE A 29 -11.09 1.60 -3.32
C ILE A 29 -10.82 0.59 -2.21
N VAL A 30 -11.58 0.65 -1.11
CA VAL A 30 -11.42 -0.29 0.01
C VAL A 30 -11.71 -1.72 -0.43
N ILE A 31 -12.79 -1.95 -1.19
CA ILE A 31 -13.13 -3.28 -1.71
C ILE A 31 -12.01 -3.81 -2.61
N LEU A 32 -11.50 -2.96 -3.52
CA LEU A 32 -10.42 -3.34 -4.42
C LEU A 32 -9.14 -3.72 -3.65
N PHE A 33 -8.82 -2.96 -2.60
CA PHE A 33 -7.68 -3.23 -1.74
C PHE A 33 -7.82 -4.58 -0.99
N VAL A 34 -9.01 -4.89 -0.47
CA VAL A 34 -9.30 -6.16 0.20
C VAL A 34 -9.19 -7.34 -0.78
N ILE A 35 -9.73 -7.21 -1.99
CA ILE A 35 -9.62 -8.26 -3.03
C ILE A 35 -8.15 -8.52 -3.37
N LEU A 36 -7.36 -7.45 -3.53
CA LEU A 36 -5.93 -7.55 -3.81
C LEU A 36 -5.19 -8.28 -2.68
N LEU A 37 -5.44 -7.90 -1.43
CA LEU A 37 -4.88 -8.59 -0.26
C LEU A 37 -5.28 -10.07 -0.21
N PHE A 38 -6.55 -10.38 -0.47
CA PHE A 38 -7.03 -11.75 -0.44
C PHE A 38 -6.36 -12.62 -1.52
N TYR A 39 -6.12 -12.06 -2.70
CA TYR A 39 -5.42 -12.76 -3.77
C TYR A 39 -3.97 -13.09 -3.39
N ILE A 40 -3.28 -12.15 -2.73
CA ILE A 40 -1.90 -12.34 -2.26
C ILE A 40 -1.85 -13.42 -1.18
N VAL A 41 -2.73 -13.34 -0.17
CA VAL A 41 -2.71 -14.26 0.99
C VAL A 41 -3.20 -15.68 0.64
N LYS A 42 -4.04 -15.84 -0.40
CA LYS A 42 -4.59 -17.14 -0.82
C LYS A 42 -3.50 -18.19 -1.06
N ASN A 43 -2.32 -17.77 -1.53
CA ASN A 43 -1.20 -18.66 -1.77
C ASN A 43 -0.19 -18.57 -0.62
N VAL A 44 -0.55 -19.10 0.55
CA VAL A 44 0.33 -19.13 1.73
C VAL A 44 1.70 -19.75 1.43
N PHE A 45 1.75 -20.77 0.56
CA PHE A 45 3.00 -21.36 0.08
C PHE A 45 3.89 -20.36 -0.66
N VAL A 46 3.31 -19.46 -1.47
CA VAL A 46 4.06 -18.39 -2.14
C VAL A 46 4.59 -17.38 -1.13
N LEU A 47 3.82 -17.04 -0.09
CA LEU A 47 4.30 -16.17 0.98
C LEU A 47 5.52 -16.77 1.71
N ILE A 48 5.49 -18.07 2.00
CA ILE A 48 6.61 -18.76 2.66
C ILE A 48 7.85 -18.72 1.76
N ILE A 49 7.70 -19.08 0.48
CA ILE A 49 8.81 -19.05 -0.49
C ILE A 49 9.35 -17.63 -0.63
N ASN A 50 8.49 -16.63 -0.78
CA ASN A 50 8.89 -15.22 -0.88
C ASN A 50 9.58 -14.72 0.39
N SER A 51 9.16 -15.18 1.56
CA SER A 51 9.82 -14.83 2.84
C SER A 51 11.24 -15.39 2.88
N ILE A 52 11.42 -16.66 2.49
CA ILE A 52 12.73 -17.32 2.48
C ILE A 52 13.63 -16.68 1.43
N VAL A 53 13.17 -16.58 0.17
CA VAL A 53 13.91 -15.96 -0.93
C VAL A 53 14.22 -14.50 -0.60
N GLY A 54 13.26 -13.78 -0.04
CA GLY A 54 13.39 -12.38 0.36
C GLY A 54 14.42 -12.16 1.46
N PHE A 55 14.41 -13.01 2.49
CA PHE A 55 15.42 -13.01 3.54
C PHE A 55 16.82 -13.20 2.96
N PHE A 56 17.02 -14.24 2.13
CA PHE A 56 18.32 -14.49 1.51
C PHE A 56 18.74 -13.37 0.55
N ALA A 57 17.80 -12.75 -0.16
CA ALA A 57 18.09 -11.63 -1.04
C ALA A 57 18.48 -10.37 -0.26
N LEU A 58 17.78 -10.02 0.83
CA LEU A 58 18.17 -8.93 1.73
C LEU A 58 19.54 -9.20 2.36
N TYR A 59 19.77 -10.43 2.82
CA TYR A 59 21.07 -10.85 3.34
C TYR A 59 22.17 -10.70 2.29
N GLY A 60 21.93 -11.13 1.06
CA GLY A 60 22.86 -10.99 -0.06
C GLY A 60 23.15 -9.54 -0.41
N VAL A 61 22.13 -8.68 -0.43
CA VAL A 61 22.28 -7.23 -0.65
C VAL A 61 23.13 -6.60 0.45
N ASN A 62 22.93 -6.99 1.71
CA ASN A 62 23.71 -6.52 2.85
C ASN A 62 25.20 -6.91 2.78
N LEU A 63 25.60 -7.88 1.95
CA LEU A 63 27.02 -8.17 1.73
C LEU A 63 27.72 -7.11 0.86
N PHE A 64 26.96 -6.36 0.06
CA PHE A 64 27.49 -5.34 -0.86
C PHE A 64 27.26 -3.91 -0.38
N LEU A 65 26.38 -3.69 0.60
CA LEU A 65 26.11 -2.38 1.18
C LEU A 65 27.06 -2.09 2.36
N SER A 66 27.58 -0.85 2.40
CA SER A 66 28.39 -0.37 3.54
C SER A 66 27.55 -0.17 4.80
N ASP A 67 26.33 0.33 4.63
CA ASP A 67 25.35 0.46 5.70
C ASP A 67 24.33 -0.68 5.56
N PRO A 68 24.20 -1.57 6.56
CA PRO A 68 23.33 -2.73 6.43
C PRO A 68 21.85 -2.34 6.54
N ILE A 69 21.01 -2.91 5.69
CA ILE A 69 19.56 -2.84 5.83
C ILE A 69 19.15 -3.67 7.05
N PRO A 70 18.34 -3.14 7.98
CA PRO A 70 17.86 -3.92 9.11
C PRO A 70 17.02 -5.10 8.63
N ILE A 71 17.47 -6.32 8.95
CA ILE A 71 16.70 -7.54 8.67
C ILE A 71 15.89 -7.85 9.93
N ASN A 72 14.66 -7.35 9.97
CA ASN A 72 13.75 -7.53 11.08
C ASN A 72 12.46 -8.22 10.58
N PHE A 73 11.53 -8.44 11.50
CA PHE A 73 10.25 -9.07 11.17
C PHE A 73 9.43 -8.27 10.13
N TRP A 74 9.50 -6.93 10.17
CA TRP A 74 8.78 -6.06 9.27
C TRP A 74 9.36 -6.10 7.84
N SER A 75 10.67 -6.00 7.67
CA SER A 75 11.31 -6.08 6.36
C SER A 75 11.09 -7.45 5.71
N ILE A 76 11.11 -8.54 6.48
CA ILE A 76 10.74 -9.87 5.97
C ILE A 76 9.28 -9.91 5.51
N ILE A 77 8.33 -9.31 6.24
CA ILE A 77 6.92 -9.26 5.81
C ILE A 77 6.76 -8.44 4.52
N ILE A 78 7.44 -7.30 4.41
CA ILE A 78 7.37 -6.44 3.23
C ILE A 78 7.83 -7.21 2.00
N VAL A 79 8.94 -7.94 2.10
CA VAL A 79 9.44 -8.78 1.01
C VAL A 79 8.60 -10.04 0.80
N ALA A 80 7.99 -10.61 1.84
CA ALA A 80 7.11 -11.78 1.73
C ALA A 80 5.83 -11.47 0.94
N VAL A 81 5.20 -10.33 1.25
CA VAL A 81 3.95 -9.87 0.62
C VAL A 81 4.22 -9.25 -0.74
N GLY A 82 5.26 -8.42 -0.85
CA GLY A 82 5.61 -7.71 -2.09
C GLY A 82 6.50 -8.50 -3.05
N GLY A 83 7.09 -9.62 -2.62
CA GLY A 83 8.10 -10.35 -3.37
C GLY A 83 9.29 -9.44 -3.74
N VAL A 84 9.70 -9.49 -5.01
CA VAL A 84 10.77 -8.63 -5.54
C VAL A 84 10.44 -7.14 -5.41
N PHE A 85 9.18 -6.74 -5.56
CA PHE A 85 8.79 -5.35 -5.37
C PHE A 85 8.96 -4.90 -3.91
N GLY A 86 8.69 -5.79 -2.95
CA GLY A 86 8.95 -5.53 -1.53
C GLY A 86 10.43 -5.27 -1.25
N LEU A 87 11.32 -6.02 -1.91
CA LEU A 87 12.77 -5.82 -1.79
C LEU A 87 13.20 -4.46 -2.33
N ILE A 88 12.66 -4.05 -3.48
CA ILE A 88 12.94 -2.73 -4.06
C ILE A 88 12.44 -1.61 -3.15
N ILE A 89 11.27 -1.78 -2.54
CA ILE A 89 10.72 -0.83 -1.57
C ILE A 89 11.66 -0.71 -0.37
N GLU A 90 12.13 -1.83 0.19
CA GLU A 90 13.04 -1.82 1.34
C GLU A 90 14.37 -1.14 1.02
N LEU A 91 14.93 -1.41 -0.17
CA LEU A 91 16.11 -0.71 -0.69
C LEU A 91 15.91 0.80 -0.76
N ILE A 92 14.79 1.25 -1.34
CA ILE A 92 14.46 2.68 -1.44
C ILE A 92 14.32 3.27 -0.03
N LEU A 93 13.58 2.62 0.86
CA LEU A 93 13.41 3.06 2.24
C LEU A 93 14.74 3.18 2.98
N HIS A 94 15.67 2.25 2.75
CA HIS A 94 17.01 2.28 3.31
C HIS A 94 17.80 3.51 2.87
N PHE A 95 17.78 3.82 1.57
CA PHE A 95 18.41 5.05 1.06
C PHE A 95 17.74 6.34 1.58
N LEU A 96 16.45 6.28 1.93
CA LEU A 96 15.76 7.39 2.61
C LEU A 96 16.04 7.44 4.12
N GLY A 97 16.73 6.46 4.69
CA GLY A 97 16.98 6.35 6.14
C GLY A 97 15.75 5.93 6.95
N TRP A 98 14.71 5.40 6.30
CA TRP A 98 13.45 4.94 6.90
C TRP A 98 13.27 3.42 6.78
N ALA A 99 14.32 2.68 6.41
CA ALA A 99 14.28 1.22 6.45
C ALA A 99 13.99 0.74 7.88
N PHE A 100 13.19 -0.32 7.95
CA PHE A 100 12.70 -0.85 9.21
C PHE A 100 13.57 -2.00 9.66
#